data_AF-A0A2R5FCE2-F1
#
_entry.id   AF-A0A2R5FCE2-F1
#
_cell.length_a   1.000
_cell.length_b   1.000
_cell.length_c   1.000
_cell.angle_alpha   90.00
_cell.angle_beta   90.00
_cell.angle_gamma   90.00
#
_symmetry.space_group_name_H-M   'P 1'
#
loop_
_entity.id
_entity.type
_entity.pdbx_description
1 polymer ?
#
loop_
_entity_poly.entity_id
_entity_poly.type
_entity_poly.pdbx_seq_one_letter_code
_entity_poly.pdbx_strand_id
1 'polypeptide(L)'
;MRPSASWIALILSVLAIPAYAEEPPPPAQPQQEPPATRQWLELQRSGQAASQQRQTLSGEAMSKIHERYIKSFTHPIPASYEHAQGSNK
;
A
#
# COMPACT_ATOMS: atom_id res chain seq x y z
N MET A 1 79.75 -9.37 -26.55
CA MET A 1 78.82 -10.43 -26.12
C MET A 1 77.43 -9.83 -26.03
N ARG A 2 76.47 -10.34 -26.80
CA ARG A 2 75.12 -9.76 -26.99
C ARG A 2 74.14 -10.47 -26.04
N PRO A 3 73.40 -9.79 -25.16
CA PRO A 3 72.44 -10.45 -24.29
C PRO A 3 71.29 -11.04 -25.13
N SER A 4 71.04 -12.33 -24.98
CA SER A 4 70.02 -13.09 -25.69
C SER A 4 68.62 -12.62 -25.32
N ALA A 5 67.80 -12.34 -26.35
CA ALA A 5 66.41 -11.86 -26.25
C ALA A 5 65.43 -12.79 -25.49
N SER A 6 65.88 -13.96 -25.04
CA SER A 6 65.05 -14.97 -24.37
C SER A 6 64.66 -14.65 -22.93
N TRP A 7 65.31 -13.70 -22.26
CA TRP A 7 64.99 -13.36 -20.86
C TRP A 7 63.83 -12.38 -20.71
N ILE A 8 63.55 -11.56 -21.73
CA ILE A 8 62.47 -10.56 -21.68
C ILE A 8 61.10 -11.24 -21.81
N ALA A 9 61.01 -12.34 -22.56
CA ALA A 9 59.77 -13.09 -22.74
C ALA A 9 59.32 -13.84 -21.47
N LEU A 10 60.24 -14.24 -20.60
CA LEU A 10 59.92 -14.95 -19.36
C LEU A 10 59.29 -14.03 -18.30
N ILE A 11 59.66 -12.75 -18.29
CA ILE A 11 59.16 -11.76 -17.30
C ILE A 11 57.75 -11.27 -17.67
N LEU A 12 57.35 -11.34 -18.95
CA LEU A 12 56.04 -10.86 -19.39
C LEU A 12 54.88 -11.83 -19.07
N SER A 13 55.16 -13.07 -18.64
CA SER A 13 54.14 -14.11 -18.45
C SER A 13 53.56 -14.21 -17.03
N VAL A 14 54.07 -13.44 -16.04
CA VAL A 14 53.70 -13.62 -14.62
C VAL A 14 52.65 -12.62 -14.11
N LEU A 15 52.22 -11.65 -14.92
CA LEU A 15 51.32 -10.57 -14.48
C LEU A 15 49.89 -10.66 -15.03
N ALA A 16 49.31 -11.86 -15.08
CA ALA A 16 47.88 -12.03 -15.37
C ALA A 16 47.13 -12.19 -14.05
N ILE A 17 46.76 -11.06 -13.42
CA ILE A 17 45.84 -11.04 -12.29
C ILE A 17 44.42 -10.98 -12.89
N PRO A 18 43.61 -12.07 -12.87
CA PRO A 18 42.18 -11.93 -13.09
C PRO A 18 41.58 -10.91 -12.10
N ALA A 19 41.17 -9.76 -12.63
CA ALA A 19 40.30 -8.83 -11.94
C ALA A 19 38.90 -9.44 -11.93
N TYR A 20 38.51 -10.03 -10.80
CA TYR A 20 37.11 -10.37 -10.58
C TYR A 20 36.35 -9.05 -10.38
N ALA A 21 35.41 -8.76 -11.27
CA ALA A 21 34.44 -7.71 -11.05
C ALA A 21 33.48 -8.22 -9.97
N GLU A 22 33.61 -7.72 -8.75
CA GLU A 22 32.60 -7.92 -7.71
C GLU A 22 31.39 -7.06 -8.09
N GLU A 23 30.30 -7.72 -8.48
CA GLU A 23 29.06 -7.04 -8.79
C GLU A 23 28.59 -6.35 -7.50
N PRO A 24 28.44 -5.01 -7.48
CA PRO A 24 27.98 -4.31 -6.29
C PRO A 24 26.64 -4.92 -5.87
N PRO A 25 26.40 -5.07 -4.55
CA PRO A 25 25.13 -5.61 -4.07
C PRO A 25 24.01 -4.83 -4.74
N PRO A 26 22.94 -5.53 -5.19
CA PRO A 26 21.84 -4.86 -5.85
C PRO A 26 21.38 -3.70 -4.98
N PRO A 27 21.09 -2.52 -5.56
CA PRO A 27 20.65 -1.38 -4.79
C PRO A 27 19.48 -1.82 -3.91
N ALA A 28 19.52 -1.43 -2.64
CA ALA A 28 18.45 -1.71 -1.70
C ALA A 28 17.12 -1.39 -2.37
N GLN A 29 16.27 -2.40 -2.54
CA GLN A 29 14.98 -2.21 -3.19
C GLN A 29 14.23 -1.17 -2.36
N PRO A 30 13.69 -0.10 -2.97
CA PRO A 30 12.86 0.84 -2.24
C PRO A 30 11.72 0.03 -1.62
N GLN A 31 11.60 0.15 -0.30
CA GLN A 31 10.57 -0.52 0.47
C GLN A 31 9.24 -0.10 -0.13
N GLN A 32 8.55 -1.01 -0.82
CA GLN A 32 7.32 -0.68 -1.51
C GLN A 32 6.30 -0.27 -0.44
N GLU A 33 5.87 0.99 -0.48
CA GLU A 33 4.76 1.46 0.35
C GLU A 33 3.59 0.48 0.20
N PRO A 34 2.98 0.03 1.31
CA PRO A 34 1.83 -0.85 1.21
C PRO A 34 0.78 -0.17 0.34
N PRO A 35 0.11 -0.90 -0.58
CA PRO A 35 -0.92 -0.34 -1.44
C PRO A 35 -1.91 0.46 -0.61
N ALA A 36 -2.35 1.61 -1.09
CA ALA A 36 -3.27 2.50 -0.36
C ALA A 36 -4.46 1.73 0.25
N THR A 37 -4.99 0.72 -0.46
CA THR A 37 -6.03 -0.18 0.03
C THR A 37 -5.68 -0.86 1.36
N ARG A 38 -4.45 -1.36 1.53
CA ARG A 38 -4.04 -2.00 2.79
C ARG A 38 -3.97 -1.00 3.93
N GLN A 39 -3.54 0.23 3.65
CA GLN A 39 -3.49 1.30 4.64
C GLN A 39 -4.90 1.68 5.12
N TRP A 40 -5.87 1.80 4.19
CA TRP A 40 -7.26 2.08 4.53
C TRP A 40 -7.92 0.96 5.35
N LEU A 41 -7.67 -0.30 4.99
CA LEU A 41 -8.18 -1.44 5.76
C LEU A 41 -7.58 -1.48 7.16
N GLU A 42 -6.30 -1.16 7.32
CA GLU A 42 -5.67 -1.05 8.64
C GLU A 42 -6.30 0.07 9.47
N LEU A 43 -6.53 1.23 8.88
CA LEU A 43 -7.17 2.36 9.56
C LEU A 43 -8.58 2.02 10.03
N GLN A 44 -9.37 1.35 9.18
CA GLN A 44 -10.73 0.92 9.53
C GLN A 44 -10.73 -0.15 10.64
N ARG A 45 -9.85 -1.15 10.52
CA ARG A 45 -9.76 -2.26 11.49
C ARG A 45 -9.25 -1.81 12.84
N SER A 46 -8.21 -0.99 12.85
CA SER A 46 -7.55 -0.54 14.07
C SER A 46 -8.40 0.44 14.88
N GLY A 47 -9.36 1.12 14.24
CA GLY A 47 -10.18 2.12 14.91
C GLY A 47 -9.38 3.37 15.33
N GLN A 48 -8.14 3.54 14.86
CA GLN A 48 -7.29 4.68 15.24
C GLN A 48 -7.92 6.03 14.88
N ALA A 49 -8.77 6.06 13.84
CA ALA A 49 -9.52 7.24 13.43
C ALA A 49 -10.84 7.46 14.20
N ALA A 50 -11.18 6.59 15.16
CA ALA A 50 -12.41 6.75 15.94
C ALA A 50 -12.31 7.96 16.90
N SER A 51 -13.44 8.64 17.12
CA SER A 51 -13.52 9.74 18.07
C SER A 51 -13.16 9.27 19.48
N GLN A 52 -12.25 9.99 20.14
CA GLN A 52 -11.95 9.81 21.57
C GLN A 52 -13.10 10.30 22.47
N GLN A 53 -13.93 11.22 21.96
CA GLN A 53 -15.06 11.74 22.70
C GLN A 53 -16.25 10.79 22.59
N ARG A 54 -16.83 10.43 23.75
CA ARG A 54 -18.04 9.61 23.80
C ARG A 54 -19.22 10.42 23.26
N GLN A 55 -19.84 9.92 22.19
CA GLN A 55 -21.06 10.49 21.63
C GLN A 55 -22.27 9.90 22.37
N THR A 56 -22.83 10.67 23.31
CA THR A 56 -24.03 10.27 24.05
C THR A 56 -25.28 10.91 23.43
N LEU A 57 -26.37 10.16 23.43
CA LEU A 57 -27.68 10.65 23.04
C LEU A 57 -28.58 10.78 24.28
N SER A 58 -29.58 11.66 24.23
CA SER A 58 -30.63 11.66 25.25
C SER A 58 -31.48 10.38 25.16
N GLY A 59 -32.14 10.00 26.25
CA GLY A 59 -33.07 8.86 26.26
C GLY A 59 -34.16 9.01 25.21
N GLU A 60 -34.74 10.20 25.09
CA GLU A 60 -35.77 10.49 24.08
C GLU A 60 -35.24 10.31 22.64
N ALA A 61 -34.03 10.78 22.35
CA ALA A 61 -33.42 10.61 21.03
C ALA A 61 -33.17 9.12 20.72
N MET A 62 -32.68 8.35 21.69
CA MET A 62 -32.51 6.90 21.53
C MET A 62 -33.82 6.20 21.22
N SER A 63 -34.91 6.53 21.94
CA SER A 63 -36.24 5.95 21.70
C SER A 63 -36.74 6.23 20.28
N LYS A 64 -36.64 7.48 19.81
CA LYS A 64 -37.07 7.85 18.45
C LYS A 64 -36.22 7.18 17.37
N ILE A 65 -34.91 7.02 17.60
CA ILE A 65 -34.03 6.29 16.68
C ILE A 65 -34.43 4.82 16.60
N HIS A 66 -34.70 4.19 17.74
CA HIS A 66 -35.13 2.80 17.80
C HIS A 66 -36.47 2.60 17.07
N GLU A 67 -37.46 3.46 17.32
CA GLU A 67 -38.74 3.43 16.62
C GLU A 67 -38.57 3.53 15.11
N ARG A 68 -37.75 4.50 14.64
CA ARG A 68 -37.46 4.67 13.21
C ARG A 68 -36.78 3.43 12.62
N TYR A 69 -35.84 2.83 13.35
CA TYR A 69 -35.15 1.62 12.94
C TYR A 69 -36.15 0.47 12.71
N ILE A 70 -37.02 0.20 13.68
CA ILE A 70 -38.05 -0.83 13.54
C ILE A 70 -39.00 -0.52 12.37
N LYS A 71 -39.44 0.73 12.25
CA LYS A 71 -40.29 1.19 11.14
C LYS A 71 -39.63 1.02 9.77
N SER A 72 -38.30 1.06 9.66
CA SER A 72 -37.62 0.90 8.37
C SER A 72 -37.85 -0.49 7.75
N PHE A 73 -38.05 -1.52 8.58
CA PHE A 73 -38.31 -2.89 8.11
C PHE A 73 -39.76 -3.15 7.70
N THR A 74 -40.67 -2.23 7.98
CA THR A 74 -42.08 -2.38 7.60
C THR A 74 -42.34 -1.92 6.17
N HIS A 75 -41.36 -1.30 5.51
CA HIS A 75 -41.48 -0.81 4.15
C HIS A 75 -40.93 -1.86 3.19
N PRO A 76 -41.71 -2.30 2.17
CA PRO A 76 -41.21 -3.25 1.20
C PRO A 76 -40.08 -2.64 0.38
N ILE A 77 -39.12 -3.47 -0.02
CA ILE A 77 -38.09 -3.07 -0.98
C ILE A 77 -38.79 -2.78 -2.32
N PRO A 78 -38.61 -1.59 -2.92
CA PRO A 78 -39.17 -1.29 -4.23
C PRO A 78 -38.66 -2.27 -5.29
N ALA A 79 -39.52 -2.69 -6.21
CA ALA A 79 -39.13 -3.53 -7.35
C ALA A 79 -38.18 -2.79 -8.31
N SER A 80 -38.32 -1.46 -8.39
CA SER A 80 -37.45 -0.56 -9.12
C SER A 80 -37.33 0.77 -8.38
N TYR A 81 -36.19 1.44 -8.54
CA TYR A 81 -36.03 2.82 -8.12
C TYR A 81 -36.36 3.72 -9.31
N GLU A 82 -37.34 4.61 -9.17
CA GLU A 82 -37.56 5.62 -10.19
C GLU A 82 -36.40 6.63 -10.16
N HIS A 83 -35.66 6.73 -11.26
CA HIS A 83 -34.79 7.88 -11.48
C HIS A 83 -35.68 9.07 -11.76
N ALA A 84 -35.92 9.89 -10.73
CA ALA A 84 -36.49 11.22 -10.91
C ALA A 84 -35.53 12.01 -11.80
N GLN A 85 -35.79 12.03 -13.10
CA GLN A 85 -35.15 12.97 -14.00
C GLN A 85 -35.61 14.34 -13.54
N GLY A 86 -34.66 15.14 -13.00
CA GLY A 86 -34.94 16.47 -12.51
C GLY A 86 -35.68 17.27 -13.57
N SER A 87 -36.99 17.45 -13.37
CA SER A 87 -37.79 18.35 -14.21
C SER A 87 -37.38 19.77 -13.81
N ASN A 88 -36.43 20.34 -14.57
CA ASN A 88 -36.21 21.77 -14.55
C ASN A 88 -37.46 22.43 -15.15
N LYS A 89 -38.32 22.96 -14.28
CA LYS A 89 -39.30 24.00 -14.61
C LYS A 89 -38.78 25.34 -14.15
#